data_AF-A0A661KGM0-F1
#
_entry.id   AF-A0A661KGM0-F1
#
_cell.length_a   1.000
_cell.length_b   1.000
_cell.length_c   1.000
_cell.angle_alpha   90.00
_cell.angle_beta   90.00
_cell.angle_gamma   90.00
#
_symmetry.space_group_name_H-M   'P 1'
#
loop_
_entity.id
_entity.type
_entity.pdbx_description
1 polymer ?
#
loop_
_entity_poly.entity_id
_entity_poly.type
_entity_poly.pdbx_seq_one_letter_code
_entity_poly.pdbx_strand_id
1 'polypeptide(L)' 'NNHEPERVRKLLLHKREIKRLIGKTREKGYSLIPLRLYFRGGKVKVELALARGKKKHDKREAIKRREEDRELRRIMRKKF' A
#
# COMPACT_ATOMS: atom_id res chain seq x y z
N ASN A 1 22.83 6.99 -19.94
CA ASN A 1 22.10 5.97 -19.16
C ASN A 1 21.01 6.59 -18.31
N ASN A 2 19.96 7.12 -18.94
CA ASN A 2 18.90 7.83 -18.23
C ASN A 2 17.57 7.10 -18.49
N HIS A 3 17.19 6.22 -17.57
CA HIS A 3 15.83 5.65 -17.56
C HIS A 3 14.95 6.58 -16.75
N GLU A 4 13.84 7.03 -17.34
CA GLU A 4 12.84 7.81 -16.63
C GLU A 4 12.35 7.03 -15.39
N PRO A 5 12.60 7.55 -14.15
CA PRO A 5 12.29 6.82 -12.92
C PRO A 5 10.80 6.51 -12.77
N GLU A 6 9.94 7.40 -13.27
CA GLU A 6 8.48 7.32 -13.15
C GLU A 6 7.80 6.60 -14.32
N ARG A 7 8.58 5.99 -15.23
CA ARG A 7 8.03 5.31 -16.40
C ARG A 7 7.01 4.25 -16.00
N VAL A 8 5.82 4.30 -16.62
CA VAL A 8 4.79 3.27 -16.46
C VAL A 8 5.32 1.91 -16.94
N ARG A 9 5.30 0.91 -16.05
CA ARG A 9 5.72 -0.48 -16.36
C ARG A 9 4.49 -1.38 -16.45
N LYS A 10 4.35 -2.10 -17.57
CA LYS A 10 3.28 -3.08 -17.74
C LYS A 10 3.53 -4.30 -16.84
N LEU A 11 2.55 -4.67 -16.04
CA LEU A 11 2.59 -5.87 -15.22
C LEU A 11 2.15 -7.10 -16.01
N LEU A 12 2.81 -8.22 -15.77
CA LEU A 12 2.50 -9.51 -16.39
C LEU A 12 1.65 -10.33 -15.42
N LEU A 13 0.40 -10.59 -15.78
CA LEU A 13 -0.56 -11.40 -15.01
C LEU A 13 -1.31 -12.35 -15.96
N HIS A 14 -1.93 -13.39 -15.41
CA HIS A 14 -2.81 -14.26 -16.20
C HIS A 14 -4.11 -13.54 -16.58
N LYS A 15 -4.68 -13.89 -17.75
CA LYS A 15 -5.94 -13.29 -18.26
C LYS A 15 -7.09 -13.33 -17.24
N ARG A 16 -7.22 -14.43 -16.47
CA ARG A 16 -8.23 -14.57 -15.42
C ARG A 16 -8.02 -13.58 -14.27
N GLU A 17 -6.78 -13.32 -13.89
CA GLU A 17 -6.43 -12.42 -12.80
C GLU A 17 -6.71 -10.97 -13.20
N ILE A 18 -6.34 -10.60 -14.43
CA ILE A 18 -6.62 -9.27 -14.99
C ILE A 18 -8.13 -8.99 -14.96
N LYS A 19 -8.95 -9.92 -15.46
CA LYS A 19 -10.42 -9.78 -15.42
C LYS A 19 -10.95 -9.60 -13.99
N ARG A 20 -10.47 -10.42 -13.05
CA ARG A 20 -10.85 -10.35 -11.63
C ARG A 20 -10.49 -9.00 -11.00
N LEU A 21 -9.26 -8.53 -11.22
CA LEU A 21 -8.77 -7.27 -10.66
C LEU A 21 -9.51 -6.07 -11.28
N ILE A 22 -9.75 -6.06 -12.59
CA ILE A 22 -10.54 -5.01 -13.24
C ILE A 22 -11.95 -4.94 -12.65
N GLY A 23 -12.61 -6.09 -12.45
CA GLY A 23 -13.92 -6.14 -11.79
C GLY A 23 -13.90 -5.53 -10.40
N LYS A 24 -12.88 -5.89 -9.59
CA LYS A 24 -12.73 -5.39 -8.22
C LYS A 24 -12.33 -3.93 -8.12
N THR A 25 -11.48 -3.42 -9.02
CA THR A 25 -11.07 -2.01 -9.02
C THR A 25 -12.19 -1.09 -9.52
N ARG A 26 -13.15 -1.61 -10.29
CA ARG A 26 -14.38 -0.88 -10.66
C ARG A 26 -15.35 -0.72 -9.49
N GLU A 27 -15.33 -1.60 -8.50
CA GLU A 27 -16.11 -1.43 -7.27
C GLU A 27 -15.62 -0.19 -6.50
N LYS A 28 -16.54 0.71 -6.16
CA LYS A 28 -16.20 2.02 -5.56
C LYS A 28 -15.43 1.86 -4.26
N GLY A 29 -14.21 2.42 -4.24
CA GLY A 29 -13.38 2.53 -3.04
C GLY A 29 -12.30 1.46 -2.90
N TYR A 30 -12.23 0.48 -3.82
CA TYR A 30 -11.06 -0.40 -3.91
C TYR A 30 -9.97 0.22 -4.79
N SER A 31 -8.72 0.05 -4.37
CA SER A 31 -7.53 0.47 -5.10
C SER A 31 -6.50 -0.65 -5.06
N LEU A 32 -5.81 -0.84 -6.19
CA LEU A 32 -4.73 -1.82 -6.28
C LEU A 32 -3.42 -1.15 -5.84
N ILE A 33 -2.77 -1.71 -4.81
CA ILE A 33 -1.53 -1.16 -4.26
C ILE A 33 -0.41 -2.21 -4.26
N PRO A 34 0.86 -1.80 -4.46
CA PRO A 34 1.99 -2.69 -4.27
C PRO A 34 2.29 -2.90 -2.78
N LEU A 35 2.61 -4.13 -2.39
CA LEU A 35 3.05 -4.49 -1.04
C LEU A 35 4.57 -4.62 -0.96
N ARG A 36 5.15 -5.42 -1.88
CA ARG A 36 6.58 -5.66 -1.93
C ARG A 36 7.05 -5.97 -3.34
N LEU A 37 8.32 -5.66 -3.57
CA LEU A 37 9.09 -6.13 -4.71
C LEU A 37 10.04 -7.22 -4.24
N TYR A 38 10.13 -8.32 -4.97
CA TYR A 38 11.03 -9.42 -4.63
C TYR A 38 11.63 -10.05 -5.87
N PHE A 39 12.86 -10.55 -5.74
CA PHE A 39 13.55 -11.24 -6.82
C PHE A 39 13.17 -12.71 -6.83
N ARG A 40 12.88 -13.26 -8.01
CA ARG A 40 12.66 -14.70 -8.21
C ARG A 40 13.07 -15.09 -9.62
N GLY A 41 14.04 -15.98 -9.75
CA GLY A 41 14.52 -16.48 -11.04
C GLY A 41 15.05 -15.37 -11.95
N GLY A 42 15.89 -14.48 -11.40
CA GLY A 42 16.49 -13.35 -12.14
C GLY A 42 15.51 -12.23 -12.53
N LYS A 43 14.24 -12.30 -12.11
CA LYS A 43 13.21 -11.29 -12.39
C LYS A 43 12.71 -10.65 -11.11
N VAL A 44 12.35 -9.38 -11.18
CA VAL A 44 11.62 -8.69 -10.11
C VAL A 44 10.13 -8.99 -10.25
N LYS A 45 9.52 -9.45 -9.16
CA LYS A 45 8.08 -9.65 -9.02
C LYS A 45 7.51 -8.62 -8.07
N VAL A 46 6.31 -8.16 -8.37
CA VAL A 46 5.53 -7.24 -7.54
C VAL A 46 4.41 -8.03 -6.90
N GLU A 47 4.28 -7.93 -5.59
CA GLU A 47 3.09 -8.38 -4.88
C GLU A 47 2.08 -7.22 -4.80
N LEU A 48 0.83 -7.50 -5.16
CA LEU A 48 -0.26 -6.52 -5.22
C LEU A 48 -1.36 -6.91 -4.22
N ALA A 49 -1.94 -5.90 -3.57
CA ALA A 49 -3.13 -6.04 -2.75
C ALA A 49 -4.26 -5.16 -3.27
N LEU A 50 -5.50 -5.64 -3.10
CA LEU A 50 -6.69 -4.80 -3.17
C LEU A 50 -6.94 -4.21 -1.78
N ALA A 51 -6.87 -2.90 -1.68
CA ALA A 51 -7.09 -2.18 -0.44
C ALA A 51 -8.26 -1.21 -0.58
N ARG A 52 -8.93 -0.92 0.53
CA ARG A 52 -9.93 0.14 0.63
C ARG A 52 -9.42 1.22 1.57
N GLY A 53 -9.52 2.48 1.14
CA GLY A 53 -9.16 3.61 1.99
C GLY A 53 -10.04 3.68 3.24
N LYS A 54 -9.43 3.93 4.41
CA LYS A 54 -10.17 4.20 5.65
C LYS A 54 -11.11 5.40 5.49
N LYS A 55 -12.28 5.37 6.14
CA LYS A 55 -13.20 6.52 6.13
C LYS A 55 -12.58 7.70 6.87
N LYS A 56 -13.04 8.92 6.59
CA LYS A 56 -12.48 10.15 7.21
C LYS A 56 -12.55 10.11 8.75
N HIS A 57 -13.61 9.54 9.33
CA HIS A 57 -13.71 9.39 10.78
C HIS A 57 -12.65 8.43 11.34
N ASP A 58 -12.51 7.24 10.74
CA ASP A 58 -11.51 6.25 11.13
C ASP A 58 -10.08 6.81 11.06
N LYS A 59 -9.82 7.70 10.09
CA LYS A 59 -8.53 8.38 9.97
C LYS A 59 -8.27 9.32 11.14
N ARG A 60 -9.28 10.08 11.59
CA ARG A 60 -9.14 11.02 12.72
C ARG A 60 -8.82 10.27 14.02
N GLU A 61 -9.57 9.20 14.30
CA GLU A 61 -9.34 8.38 15.49
C GLU A 61 -7.95 7.72 15.46
N ALA A 62 -7.55 7.17 14.30
CA ALA A 62 -6.23 6.59 14.13
C ALA A 62 -5.08 7.61 14.27
N ILE A 63 -5.28 8.86 13.85
CA ILE A 63 -4.29 9.93 14.04
C ILE A 63 -4.18 10.27 15.52
N LYS A 64 -5.31 10.50 16.20
CA LYS A 64 -5.37 10.82 17.62
C LYS A 64 -4.64 9.76 18.45
N ARG A 65 -4.98 8.49 18.27
CA ARG A 65 -4.34 7.37 18.98
C ARG A 65 -2.83 7.29 18.74
N ARG A 66 -2.40 7.59 17.51
CA ARG A 66 -0.96 7.57 17.14
C ARG A 66 -0.19 8.74 17.76
N GLU A 67 -0.83 9.88 17.95
CA GLU A 67 -0.25 11.03 18.64
C GLU A 67 -0.15 10.76 20.15
N GLU A 68 -1.20 10.23 20.77
CA GLU A 68 -1.22 9.80 22.17
C GLU A 68 -0.10 8.78 22.46
N ASP A 69 0.02 7.73 21.63
CA ASP A 69 1.08 6.73 21.76
C ASP A 69 2.48 7.35 21.63
N ARG A 70 2.65 8.34 20.75
CA ARG A 70 3.93 9.03 20.55
C ARG A 70 4.29 9.91 21.74
N GLU A 71 3.31 10.58 22.34
CA GLU A 71 3.49 11.42 23.52
C GLU A 71 3.84 10.57 24.74
N LEU A 72 3.10 9.48 24.98
CA LEU A 72 3.41 8.51 26.04
C LEU A 72 4.84 7.98 25.93
N ARG A 73 5.27 7.58 24.71
CA ARG A 73 6.66 7.15 24.47
C ARG A 73 7.69 8.23 24.76
N ARG A 74 7.41 9.50 24.44
CA ARG A 74 8.31 10.62 24.76
C ARG A 74 8.41 10.83 26.27
N ILE A 75 7.29 10.81 26.99
CA ILE A 75 7.26 10.96 28.45
C ILE A 75 8.05 9.83 29.10
N MET A 76 7.80 8.58 28.70
CA MET A 76 8.55 7.42 29.19
C MET A 76 10.05 7.57 28.95
N ARG A 77 10.47 7.98 27.75
CA ARG A 77 11.90 8.19 27.43
C ARG A 77 12.56 9.35 28.18
N LYS A 78 11.79 10.30 28.71
CA LYS A 78 12.31 11.47 29.45
C LYS A 78 12.40 11.23 30.96
N LYS A 79 11.71 10.18 31.45
CA LYS A 79 11.62 9.81 32.87
C LYS A 79 12.65 8.74 33.26
N PHE A 80 13.30 8.13 32.27
CA PHE A 80 14.50 7.29 32.38
C PHE A 80 15.66 8.00 31.68
#